data_AF-A0A9D4UJE2-F1
#
_entry.id   AF-A0A9D4UJE2-F1
#
_cell.length_a   1.000
_cell.length_b   1.000
_cell.length_c   1.000
_cell.angle_alpha   90.00
_cell.angle_beta   90.00
_cell.angle_gamma   90.00
#
_symmetry.space_group_name_H-M   'P 1'
#
loop_
_entity.id
_entity.type
_entity.pdbx_description
1 polymer ?
#
loop_
_entity_poly.entity_id
_entity_poly.type
_entity_poly.pdbx_seq_one_letter_code
_entity_poly.pdbx_strand_id
1 'polypeptide(L)'
;MGHPPGDQVEGRTHKLFPSTSFHASSTDLMTNHIGHTFHRFNNEARLLDVAQLLQLVQEDRALATVSLAIKEKIAIQSGEMFSRQVKKFVNLLRLSPKGAKLQEWQSLLGKSISQCITQRKKTEAKMTILRKDVAQFLQLGQEDRALTTVSLAIKEKSAIESYDLLQSYCEKLIGEVHTLIEERECPIILKEAVASLIYATSRCTARLTELSELRMLFITQFGKKFVEAAANNETDGGVSSQLVEILSRHKPTLEYKLEIMKGIASDFNVNWRPTQSQA
;
A
#
# COMPACT_ATOMS: atom_id res chain seq x y z
N MET A 1 29.09 51.25 -84.84
CA MET A 1 29.87 50.91 -83.62
C MET A 1 29.18 49.71 -82.99
N GLY A 2 29.73 48.51 -82.84
CA GLY A 2 31.13 48.09 -82.83
C GLY A 2 31.28 46.99 -81.76
N HIS A 3 30.91 45.77 -82.16
CA HIS A 3 31.27 44.43 -81.67
C HIS A 3 31.00 43.94 -80.22
N PRO A 4 30.55 42.67 -80.08
CA PRO A 4 30.68 41.82 -78.88
C PRO A 4 32.01 41.03 -78.90
N PRO A 5 32.33 40.24 -77.85
CA PRO A 5 32.32 38.78 -78.05
C PRO A 5 31.93 37.95 -76.80
N GLY A 6 31.60 36.68 -77.03
CA GLY A 6 31.45 35.66 -75.98
C GLY A 6 32.74 34.89 -75.70
N ASP A 7 32.70 34.02 -74.70
CA ASP A 7 33.33 32.68 -74.74
C ASP A 7 32.80 31.78 -73.60
N GLN A 8 32.57 30.52 -73.95
CA GLN A 8 32.26 29.40 -73.07
C GLN A 8 33.55 28.82 -72.48
N VAL A 9 33.59 28.43 -71.19
CA VAL A 9 34.27 27.19 -70.73
C VAL A 9 33.60 26.66 -69.44
N GLU A 10 33.33 25.36 -69.43
CA GLU A 10 32.85 24.52 -68.32
C GLU A 10 33.77 24.49 -67.08
N GLY A 11 33.21 24.25 -65.89
CA GLY A 11 34.00 23.91 -64.69
C GLY A 11 33.17 23.67 -63.43
N ARG A 12 33.14 22.41 -62.98
CA ARG A 12 32.36 21.78 -61.89
C ARG A 12 32.48 22.34 -60.45
N THR A 13 31.40 22.06 -59.69
CA THR A 13 31.28 21.65 -58.25
C THR A 13 31.51 22.67 -57.13
N HIS A 14 30.44 23.05 -56.41
CA HIS A 14 30.11 22.59 -55.05
C HIS A 14 28.89 23.39 -54.50
N LYS A 15 27.78 22.70 -54.19
CA LYS A 15 26.69 23.25 -53.36
C LYS A 15 27.12 23.18 -51.90
N LEU A 16 27.26 24.32 -51.22
CA LEU A 16 27.27 24.42 -49.76
C LEU A 16 25.91 24.95 -49.26
N PHE A 17 25.42 24.32 -48.19
CA PHE A 17 24.18 24.64 -47.46
C PHE A 17 24.36 25.85 -46.50
N PRO A 18 23.27 26.42 -45.94
CA PRO A 18 23.18 27.81 -45.48
C PRO A 18 23.56 28.02 -44.01
N SER A 19 23.80 29.27 -43.62
CA SER A 19 24.01 29.68 -42.22
C SER A 19 23.02 30.79 -41.83
N THR A 20 22.14 30.47 -40.88
CA THR A 20 21.21 31.37 -40.21
C THR A 20 21.86 32.01 -38.98
N SER A 21 21.57 33.30 -38.73
CA SER A 21 21.91 34.01 -37.50
C SER A 21 20.85 33.79 -36.42
N PHE A 22 21.27 33.63 -35.16
CA PHE A 22 20.39 33.62 -33.98
C PHE A 22 21.03 34.47 -32.87
N HIS A 23 20.23 35.30 -32.20
CA HIS A 23 20.62 36.13 -31.06
C HIS A 23 21.04 35.29 -29.85
N ALA A 24 22.12 35.69 -29.16
CA ALA A 24 22.52 35.14 -27.86
C ALA A 24 21.67 35.76 -26.74
N SER A 25 21.13 34.91 -25.87
CA SER A 25 20.24 35.27 -24.76
C SER A 25 21.00 35.29 -23.43
N SER A 26 20.47 36.04 -22.45
CA SER A 26 20.90 36.19 -21.05
C SER A 26 21.09 34.87 -20.25
N THR A 27 20.86 33.72 -20.89
CA THR A 27 21.06 32.37 -20.38
C THR A 27 22.53 31.99 -20.20
N ASP A 28 23.44 32.61 -20.94
CA ASP A 28 24.81 32.07 -21.10
C ASP A 28 25.77 32.45 -19.95
N LEU A 29 25.48 33.52 -19.21
CA LEU A 29 26.34 34.03 -18.11
C LEU A 29 26.02 33.42 -16.73
N MET A 30 24.80 32.91 -16.51
CA MET A 30 24.39 32.28 -15.25
C MET A 30 24.93 30.84 -15.10
N THR A 31 25.36 30.23 -16.20
CA THR A 31 25.75 28.83 -16.32
C THR A 31 27.07 28.51 -15.62
N ASN A 32 28.00 29.48 -15.53
CA ASN A 32 29.36 29.21 -15.06
C ASN A 32 29.53 29.20 -13.53
N HIS A 33 28.66 29.85 -12.76
CA HIS A 33 28.83 29.93 -11.30
C HIS A 33 28.21 28.75 -10.54
N ILE A 34 27.29 28.01 -11.17
CA ILE A 34 26.47 26.98 -10.53
C ILE A 34 27.19 25.62 -10.48
N GLY A 35 28.19 25.41 -11.36
CA GLY A 35 28.84 24.12 -11.56
C GLY A 35 29.61 23.57 -10.36
N HIS A 36 30.07 24.41 -9.42
CA HIS A 36 31.01 23.96 -8.38
C HIS A 36 30.36 23.44 -7.08
N THR A 37 29.04 23.62 -6.90
CA THR A 37 28.39 23.48 -5.57
C THR A 37 27.62 22.16 -5.37
N PHE A 38 27.47 21.33 -6.41
CA PHE A 38 26.46 20.24 -6.46
C PHE A 38 26.84 18.92 -5.74
N HIS A 39 28.03 18.77 -5.17
CA HIS A 39 28.52 17.48 -4.62
C HIS A 39 27.91 17.06 -3.25
N ARG A 40 26.75 17.57 -2.80
CA ARG A 40 26.25 17.19 -1.46
C ARG A 40 24.72 17.18 -1.40
N PHE A 41 24.14 15.99 -1.27
CA PHE A 41 23.07 15.61 -0.31
C PHE A 41 21.98 14.66 -0.83
N ASN A 42 21.58 13.76 0.08
CA ASN A 42 20.75 12.56 -0.05
C ASN A 42 19.36 12.75 0.61
N ASN A 43 18.32 12.00 0.16
CA ASN A 43 17.12 11.65 0.95
C ASN A 43 16.25 10.61 0.20
N GLU A 44 16.26 9.36 0.66
CA GLU A 44 15.73 8.17 -0.04
C GLU A 44 14.18 8.05 -0.02
N ALA A 45 13.48 8.58 0.98
CA ALA A 45 12.04 8.40 1.14
C ALA A 45 11.16 9.11 0.08
N ARG A 46 11.69 10.12 -0.63
CA ARG A 46 10.96 10.82 -1.71
C ARG A 46 11.22 10.22 -3.10
N LEU A 47 12.25 9.40 -3.24
CA LEU A 47 12.64 8.83 -4.52
C LEU A 47 11.79 7.61 -4.88
N LEU A 48 11.31 6.84 -3.89
CA LEU A 48 10.46 5.67 -4.11
C LEU A 48 9.11 6.04 -4.73
N ASP A 49 8.43 7.05 -4.18
CA ASP A 49 7.16 7.59 -4.73
C ASP A 49 7.33 8.11 -6.16
N VAL A 50 8.45 8.78 -6.45
CA VAL A 50 8.72 9.34 -7.78
C VAL A 50 9.07 8.24 -8.77
N ALA A 51 9.84 7.21 -8.35
CA ALA A 51 10.17 6.06 -9.18
C ALA A 51 8.92 5.26 -9.57
N GLN A 52 8.03 5.01 -8.60
CA GLN A 52 6.73 4.36 -8.80
C GLN A 52 5.82 5.15 -9.77
N LEU A 53 5.76 6.48 -9.63
CA LEU A 53 5.01 7.33 -10.56
C LEU A 53 5.63 7.40 -11.96
N LEU A 54 6.95 7.24 -12.10
CA LEU A 54 7.62 7.22 -13.40
C LEU A 54 7.44 5.88 -14.13
N GLN A 55 7.24 4.76 -13.42
CA GLN A 55 6.86 3.48 -14.03
C GLN A 55 5.51 3.57 -14.74
N LEU A 56 4.52 4.25 -14.15
CA LEU A 56 3.20 4.49 -14.76
C LEU A 56 3.25 5.20 -16.13
N VAL A 57 4.34 5.92 -16.40
CA VAL A 57 4.52 6.71 -17.62
C VAL A 57 5.02 5.87 -18.80
N GLN A 58 5.62 4.70 -18.55
CA GLN A 58 6.25 3.91 -19.61
C GLN A 58 5.26 3.23 -20.57
N GLU A 59 3.98 3.09 -20.19
CA GLU A 59 2.99 2.38 -21.02
C GLU A 59 2.09 3.28 -21.87
N ASP A 60 2.02 4.58 -21.55
CA ASP A 60 1.18 5.53 -22.28
C ASP A 60 2.05 6.31 -23.27
N ARG A 61 1.98 5.96 -24.57
CA ARG A 61 2.87 6.49 -25.65
C ARG A 61 2.95 8.03 -25.66
N ALA A 62 1.90 8.73 -25.25
CA ALA A 62 1.88 10.18 -25.15
C ALA A 62 2.68 10.70 -23.94
N LEU A 63 2.59 10.04 -22.78
CA LEU A 63 3.33 10.40 -21.56
C LEU A 63 4.78 9.93 -21.61
N ALA A 64 5.09 8.83 -22.30
CA ALA A 64 6.46 8.35 -22.50
C ALA A 64 7.33 9.37 -23.27
N THR A 65 6.76 10.03 -24.28
CA THR A 65 7.40 11.11 -25.04
C THR A 65 7.66 12.34 -24.16
N VAL A 66 6.70 12.69 -23.30
CA VAL A 66 6.84 13.78 -22.32
C VAL A 66 7.87 13.44 -21.25
N SER A 67 7.92 12.20 -20.76
CA SER A 67 8.92 11.73 -19.80
C SER A 67 10.33 11.67 -20.38
N LEU A 68 10.47 11.29 -21.66
CA LEU A 68 11.75 11.31 -22.36
C LEU A 68 12.24 12.75 -22.60
N ALA A 69 11.37 13.64 -23.06
CA ALA A 69 11.66 15.07 -23.22
C ALA A 69 11.97 15.76 -21.88
N ILE A 70 11.34 15.31 -20.80
CA ILE A 70 11.65 15.73 -19.44
C ILE A 70 13.00 15.16 -19.01
N LYS A 71 13.30 13.88 -19.20
CA LYS A 71 14.62 13.28 -18.91
C LYS A 71 15.77 13.97 -19.66
N GLU A 72 15.57 14.33 -20.93
CA GLU A 72 16.52 15.13 -21.73
C GLU A 72 16.69 16.56 -21.19
N LYS A 73 15.61 17.21 -20.73
CA LYS A 73 15.67 18.53 -20.06
C LYS A 73 16.21 18.48 -18.62
N ILE A 74 15.99 17.37 -17.91
CA ILE A 74 16.41 17.07 -16.53
C ILE A 74 17.94 16.93 -16.45
N ALA A 75 18.59 16.55 -17.53
CA ALA A 75 20.05 16.55 -17.64
C ALA A 75 20.67 17.97 -17.61
N ILE A 76 19.87 19.04 -17.63
CA ILE A 76 20.34 20.41 -17.97
C ILE A 76 20.02 21.50 -16.91
N GLN A 77 19.15 21.31 -15.88
CA GLN A 77 18.70 22.47 -15.04
C GLN A 77 18.66 22.27 -13.51
N SER A 78 19.07 23.34 -12.81
CA SER A 78 19.43 23.44 -11.39
C SER A 78 18.32 23.15 -10.35
N GLY A 79 18.76 22.72 -9.17
CA GLY A 79 17.99 22.01 -8.13
C GLY A 79 16.73 22.68 -7.54
N GLU A 80 16.60 24.02 -7.51
CA GLU A 80 15.39 24.66 -6.95
C GLU A 80 14.23 24.77 -7.95
N MET A 81 14.51 25.17 -9.20
CA MET A 81 13.51 25.15 -10.27
C MET A 81 13.15 23.72 -10.67
N PHE A 82 14.13 22.83 -10.65
CA PHE A 82 13.94 21.38 -10.80
C PHE A 82 12.97 20.84 -9.74
N SER A 83 13.17 21.17 -8.46
CA SER A 83 12.23 20.75 -7.40
C SER A 83 10.80 21.26 -7.66
N ARG A 84 10.63 22.51 -8.10
CA ARG A 84 9.30 23.07 -8.40
C ARG A 84 8.66 22.43 -9.64
N GLN A 85 9.40 22.22 -10.71
CA GLN A 85 8.90 21.62 -11.95
C GLN A 85 8.64 20.12 -11.80
N VAL A 86 9.52 19.38 -11.12
CA VAL A 86 9.30 17.98 -10.74
C VAL A 86 8.09 17.86 -9.83
N LYS A 87 7.92 18.73 -8.83
CA LYS A 87 6.70 18.77 -8.01
C LYS A 87 5.44 19.03 -8.84
N LYS A 88 5.50 19.97 -9.79
CA LYS A 88 4.37 20.24 -10.71
C LYS A 88 4.06 19.03 -11.59
N PHE A 89 5.08 18.38 -12.14
CA PHE A 89 4.93 17.20 -13.00
C PHE A 89 4.43 15.98 -12.23
N VAL A 90 4.98 15.71 -11.05
CA VAL A 90 4.49 14.68 -10.11
C VAL A 90 3.03 14.96 -9.74
N ASN A 91 2.67 16.23 -9.47
CA ASN A 91 1.28 16.61 -9.23
C ASN A 91 0.40 16.38 -10.46
N LEU A 92 0.87 16.65 -11.67
CA LEU A 92 0.15 16.34 -12.92
C LEU A 92 -0.04 14.83 -13.12
N LEU A 93 0.98 14.01 -12.85
CA LEU A 93 0.86 12.55 -12.92
C LEU A 93 -0.16 12.02 -11.92
N ARG A 94 -0.22 12.58 -10.71
CA ARG A 94 -1.25 12.25 -9.71
C ARG A 94 -2.67 12.59 -10.16
N LEU A 95 -2.84 13.61 -11.00
CA LEU A 95 -4.14 14.03 -11.52
C LEU A 95 -4.61 13.21 -12.73
N SER A 96 -3.76 12.37 -13.31
CA SER A 96 -4.17 11.44 -14.36
C SER A 96 -5.17 10.39 -13.82
N PRO A 97 -6.04 9.80 -14.64
CA PRO A 97 -6.96 8.75 -14.17
C PRO A 97 -6.26 7.56 -13.50
N LYS A 98 -5.12 7.12 -14.05
CA LYS A 98 -4.27 6.08 -13.43
C LYS A 98 -3.67 6.56 -12.10
N GLY A 99 -3.19 7.80 -12.04
CA GLY A 99 -2.67 8.41 -10.81
C GLY A 99 -3.71 8.58 -9.71
N ALA A 100 -4.94 8.97 -10.07
CA ALA A 100 -6.06 9.10 -9.15
C ALA A 100 -6.45 7.73 -8.57
N LYS A 101 -6.55 6.70 -9.42
CA LYS A 101 -6.80 5.31 -9.01
C LYS A 101 -5.71 4.81 -8.06
N LEU A 102 -4.43 5.04 -8.38
CA LEU A 102 -3.32 4.68 -7.50
C LEU A 102 -3.47 5.35 -6.12
N GLN A 103 -3.74 6.65 -6.08
CA GLN A 103 -3.91 7.40 -4.83
C GLN A 103 -5.11 6.91 -4.02
N GLU A 104 -6.22 6.56 -4.67
CA GLU A 104 -7.40 5.98 -4.02
C GLU A 104 -7.04 4.67 -3.30
N TRP A 105 -6.37 3.75 -4.00
CA TRP A 105 -5.94 2.47 -3.43
C TRP A 105 -4.93 2.64 -2.30
N GLN A 106 -3.88 3.44 -2.51
CA GLN A 106 -2.88 3.73 -1.48
C GLN A 106 -3.49 4.38 -0.25
N SER A 107 -4.38 5.37 -0.44
CA SER A 107 -5.07 6.05 0.65
C SER A 107 -5.93 5.09 1.44
N LEU A 108 -6.74 4.26 0.77
CA LEU A 108 -7.68 3.37 1.45
C LEU A 108 -6.97 2.21 2.16
N LEU A 109 -5.94 1.61 1.54
CA LEU A 109 -5.10 0.62 2.20
C LEU A 109 -4.36 1.23 3.40
N GLY A 110 -3.83 2.46 3.27
CA GLY A 110 -3.15 3.17 4.36
C GLY A 110 -4.08 3.48 5.54
N LYS A 111 -5.34 3.87 5.26
CA LYS A 111 -6.38 4.01 6.29
C LYS A 111 -6.69 2.67 6.97
N SER A 112 -6.80 1.59 6.19
CA SER A 112 -7.06 0.24 6.70
C SER A 112 -5.96 -0.24 7.66
N ILE A 113 -4.68 0.00 7.32
CA ILE A 113 -3.52 -0.27 8.20
C ILE A 113 -3.65 0.52 9.49
N SER A 114 -3.87 1.83 9.40
CA SER A 114 -3.98 2.72 10.55
C SER A 114 -5.13 2.31 11.49
N GLN A 115 -6.24 1.86 10.90
CA GLN A 115 -7.38 1.36 11.65
C GLN A 115 -7.09 0.01 12.32
N CYS A 116 -6.42 -0.93 11.64
CA CYS A 116 -5.99 -2.20 12.24
C CYS A 116 -5.10 -1.95 13.47
N ILE A 117 -4.10 -1.07 13.35
CA ILE A 117 -3.22 -0.68 14.47
C ILE A 117 -4.02 -0.09 15.63
N THR A 118 -4.97 0.80 15.32
CA THR A 118 -5.79 1.47 16.34
C THR A 118 -6.72 0.49 17.06
N GLN A 119 -7.40 -0.38 16.32
CA GLN A 119 -8.30 -1.37 16.89
C GLN A 119 -7.54 -2.43 17.69
N ARG A 120 -6.37 -2.86 17.21
CA ARG A 120 -5.48 -3.75 17.95
C ARG A 120 -5.13 -3.17 19.32
N LYS A 121 -4.61 -1.93 19.38
CA LYS A 121 -4.26 -1.27 20.66
C LYS A 121 -5.44 -1.18 21.62
N LYS A 122 -6.63 -0.83 21.11
CA LYS A 122 -7.86 -0.79 21.91
C LYS A 122 -8.23 -2.18 22.46
N THR A 123 -8.11 -3.21 21.65
CA THR A 123 -8.41 -4.59 22.02
C THR A 123 -7.38 -5.16 23.01
N GLU A 124 -6.09 -4.85 22.85
CA GLU A 124 -5.03 -5.21 23.82
C GLU A 124 -5.29 -4.62 25.20
N ALA A 125 -5.71 -3.35 25.27
CA ALA A 125 -6.09 -2.72 26.53
C ALA A 125 -7.29 -3.43 27.18
N LYS A 126 -8.33 -3.77 26.40
CA LYS A 126 -9.48 -4.53 26.89
C LYS A 126 -9.11 -5.92 27.38
N MET A 127 -8.27 -6.64 26.63
CA MET A 127 -7.79 -7.97 27.00
C MET A 127 -7.01 -7.93 28.33
N THR A 128 -6.21 -6.88 28.54
CA THR A 128 -5.48 -6.68 29.80
C THR A 128 -6.42 -6.52 30.98
N ILE A 129 -7.51 -5.75 30.82
CA ILE A 129 -8.55 -5.58 31.85
C ILE A 129 -9.24 -6.92 32.13
N LEU A 130 -9.71 -7.61 31.09
CA LEU A 130 -10.41 -8.90 31.23
C LEU A 130 -9.55 -9.95 31.94
N ARG A 131 -8.24 -9.98 31.69
CA ARG A 131 -7.32 -10.91 32.37
C ARG A 131 -7.19 -10.59 33.87
N LYS A 132 -7.15 -9.31 34.24
CA LYS A 132 -7.17 -8.89 35.65
C LYS A 132 -8.48 -9.29 36.32
N ASP A 133 -9.61 -9.07 35.65
CA ASP A 133 -10.93 -9.44 36.15
C ASP A 133 -11.04 -10.94 36.37
N VAL A 134 -10.55 -11.77 35.43
CA VAL A 134 -10.47 -13.23 35.61
C VAL A 134 -9.69 -13.58 36.87
N ALA A 135 -8.47 -13.03 37.05
CA ALA A 135 -7.67 -13.30 38.24
C ALA A 135 -8.39 -12.89 39.53
N GLN A 136 -9.05 -11.74 39.54
CA GLN A 136 -9.84 -11.28 40.68
C GLN A 136 -11.02 -12.22 40.99
N PHE A 137 -11.77 -12.65 39.98
CA PHE A 137 -12.87 -13.59 40.19
C PHE A 137 -12.38 -14.94 40.72
N LEU A 138 -11.23 -15.42 40.26
CA LEU A 138 -10.61 -16.63 40.77
C LEU A 138 -10.23 -16.49 42.26
N GLN A 139 -9.64 -15.36 42.67
CA GLN A 139 -9.33 -15.08 44.07
C GLN A 139 -10.57 -15.06 44.97
N LEU A 140 -11.70 -14.57 44.44
CA LEU A 140 -12.99 -14.51 45.14
C LEU A 140 -13.78 -15.83 45.09
N GLY A 141 -13.26 -16.88 44.45
CA GLY A 141 -13.98 -18.15 44.26
C GLY A 141 -15.17 -18.08 43.29
N GLN A 142 -15.26 -17.03 42.47
CA GLN A 142 -16.35 -16.79 41.52
C GLN A 142 -16.07 -17.45 40.15
N GLU A 143 -15.95 -18.78 40.13
CA GLU A 143 -15.49 -19.55 38.95
C GLU A 143 -16.37 -19.35 37.71
N ASP A 144 -17.69 -19.32 37.85
CA ASP A 144 -18.61 -19.10 36.71
C ASP A 144 -18.41 -17.73 36.03
N ARG A 145 -18.11 -16.69 36.82
CA ARG A 145 -17.80 -15.36 36.30
C ARG A 145 -16.44 -15.34 35.62
N ALA A 146 -15.46 -16.04 36.17
CA ALA A 146 -14.14 -16.22 35.56
C ALA A 146 -14.25 -16.96 34.21
N LEU A 147 -15.06 -18.03 34.14
CA LEU A 147 -15.33 -18.80 32.90
C LEU A 147 -16.02 -17.97 31.81
N THR A 148 -16.91 -17.07 32.20
CA THR A 148 -17.56 -16.15 31.28
C THR A 148 -16.57 -15.10 30.78
N THR A 149 -15.82 -14.49 31.70
CA THR A 149 -14.85 -13.42 31.41
C THR A 149 -13.67 -13.91 30.57
N VAL A 150 -13.12 -15.10 30.86
CA VAL A 150 -12.03 -15.69 30.07
C VAL A 150 -12.48 -15.99 28.64
N SER A 151 -13.75 -16.37 28.45
CA SER A 151 -14.31 -16.56 27.11
C SER A 151 -14.30 -15.27 26.29
N LEU A 152 -14.44 -14.11 26.93
CA LEU A 152 -14.32 -12.81 26.28
C LEU A 152 -12.85 -12.49 25.99
N ALA A 153 -11.93 -12.76 26.95
CA ALA A 153 -10.50 -12.55 26.75
C ALA A 153 -9.94 -13.35 25.56
N ILE A 154 -10.38 -14.61 25.39
CA ILE A 154 -10.02 -15.46 24.24
C ILE A 154 -10.51 -14.86 22.90
N LYS A 155 -11.73 -14.29 22.89
CA LYS A 155 -12.27 -13.61 21.70
C LYS A 155 -11.45 -12.37 21.36
N GLU A 156 -11.11 -11.55 22.35
CA GLU A 156 -10.29 -10.36 22.14
C GLU A 156 -8.86 -10.73 21.69
N LYS A 157 -8.27 -11.83 22.20
CA LYS A 157 -7.00 -12.37 21.68
C LYS A 157 -7.08 -12.71 20.19
N SER A 158 -8.13 -13.45 19.80
CA SER A 158 -8.34 -13.82 18.39
C SER A 158 -8.53 -12.58 17.51
N ALA A 159 -9.18 -11.53 18.04
CA ALA A 159 -9.33 -10.27 17.32
C ALA A 159 -7.97 -9.56 17.10
N ILE A 160 -7.07 -9.56 18.09
CA ILE A 160 -5.69 -9.03 17.94
C ILE A 160 -4.97 -9.76 16.82
N GLU A 161 -4.96 -11.10 16.86
CA GLU A 161 -4.33 -11.95 15.84
C GLU A 161 -4.87 -11.64 14.44
N SER A 162 -6.18 -11.42 14.32
CA SER A 162 -6.79 -11.05 13.04
C SER A 162 -6.33 -9.68 12.54
N TYR A 163 -6.19 -8.68 13.40
CA TYR A 163 -5.75 -7.34 12.98
C TYR A 163 -4.30 -7.33 12.51
N ASP A 164 -3.42 -8.09 13.16
CA ASP A 164 -2.02 -8.22 12.74
C ASP A 164 -1.93 -8.83 11.33
N LEU A 165 -2.71 -9.88 11.07
CA LEU A 165 -2.72 -10.54 9.77
C LEU A 165 -3.33 -9.64 8.67
N LEU A 166 -4.44 -8.95 8.96
CA LEU A 166 -5.08 -8.01 8.03
C LEU A 166 -4.18 -6.80 7.73
N GLN A 167 -3.46 -6.30 8.73
CA GLN A 167 -2.46 -5.25 8.55
C GLN A 167 -1.37 -5.70 7.58
N SER A 168 -0.77 -6.88 7.81
CA SER A 168 0.28 -7.42 6.95
C SER A 168 -0.19 -7.60 5.50
N TYR A 169 -1.44 -8.05 5.30
CA TYR A 169 -2.03 -8.11 3.95
C TYR A 169 -2.18 -6.73 3.32
N CYS A 170 -2.65 -5.73 4.06
CA CYS A 170 -2.74 -4.36 3.52
C CYS A 170 -1.35 -3.81 3.15
N GLU A 171 -0.32 -4.04 3.97
CA GLU A 171 1.06 -3.62 3.70
C GLU A 171 1.61 -4.28 2.42
N LYS A 172 1.38 -5.60 2.27
CA LYS A 172 1.74 -6.33 1.05
C LYS A 172 1.05 -5.74 -0.19
N LEU A 173 -0.24 -5.43 -0.10
CA LEU A 173 -0.99 -4.85 -1.22
C LEU A 173 -0.55 -3.41 -1.53
N ILE A 174 -0.15 -2.61 -0.53
CA ILE A 174 0.43 -1.28 -0.78
C ILE A 174 1.75 -1.39 -1.53
N GLY A 175 2.62 -2.34 -1.16
CA GLY A 175 3.89 -2.58 -1.85
C GLY A 175 3.70 -2.94 -3.32
N GLU A 176 2.61 -3.61 -3.65
CA GLU A 176 2.29 -4.16 -4.98
C GLU A 176 1.10 -3.47 -5.65
N VAL A 177 0.79 -2.23 -5.24
CA VAL A 177 -0.43 -1.53 -5.68
C VAL A 177 -0.46 -1.28 -7.18
N HIS A 178 0.69 -1.11 -7.83
CA HIS A 178 0.80 -0.95 -9.29
C HIS A 178 0.31 -2.20 -10.01
N THR A 179 0.86 -3.36 -9.61
CA THR A 179 0.45 -4.67 -10.11
C THR A 179 -1.06 -4.89 -9.92
N LEU A 180 -1.61 -4.50 -8.76
CA LEU A 180 -3.05 -4.64 -8.48
C LEU A 180 -3.95 -3.82 -9.41
N ILE A 181 -3.54 -2.60 -9.78
CA ILE A 181 -4.38 -1.71 -10.60
C ILE A 181 -4.29 -1.99 -12.10
N GLU A 182 -3.18 -2.56 -12.55
CA GLU A 182 -2.87 -2.89 -13.95
C GLU A 182 -3.47 -4.23 -14.38
N GLU A 183 -3.38 -5.23 -13.52
CA GLU A 183 -3.83 -6.58 -13.84
C GLU A 183 -5.36 -6.71 -13.80
N ARG A 184 -5.93 -7.33 -14.83
CA ARG A 184 -7.39 -7.57 -14.91
C ARG A 184 -7.85 -8.72 -14.02
N GLU A 185 -6.97 -9.69 -13.80
CA GLU A 185 -7.20 -10.82 -12.91
C GLU A 185 -6.31 -10.68 -11.67
N CYS A 186 -6.76 -11.22 -10.53
CA CYS A 186 -5.98 -11.11 -9.30
C CYS A 186 -4.69 -11.93 -9.41
N PRO A 187 -3.49 -11.31 -9.30
CA PRO A 187 -2.23 -12.02 -9.42
C PRO A 187 -2.12 -13.12 -8.35
N ILE A 188 -1.62 -14.30 -8.73
CA ILE A 188 -1.57 -15.47 -7.84
C ILE A 188 -0.85 -15.18 -6.51
N ILE A 189 0.23 -14.39 -6.56
CA ILE A 189 1.05 -14.01 -5.39
C ILE A 189 0.28 -13.09 -4.43
N LEU A 190 -0.69 -12.32 -4.95
CA LEU A 190 -1.50 -11.37 -4.18
C LEU A 190 -2.88 -11.93 -3.82
N LYS A 191 -3.30 -13.01 -4.47
CA LYS A 191 -4.62 -13.63 -4.33
C LYS A 191 -4.95 -13.93 -2.86
N GLU A 192 -4.01 -14.48 -2.10
CA GLU A 192 -4.24 -14.77 -0.68
C GLU A 192 -4.58 -13.51 0.12
N ALA A 193 -3.82 -12.43 -0.08
CA ALA A 193 -4.02 -11.17 0.65
C ALA A 193 -5.35 -10.52 0.27
N VAL A 194 -5.66 -10.45 -1.03
CA VAL A 194 -6.92 -9.89 -1.55
C VAL A 194 -8.12 -10.70 -1.03
N ALA A 195 -8.10 -12.02 -1.21
CA ALA A 195 -9.17 -12.90 -0.79
C ALA A 195 -9.39 -12.87 0.73
N SER A 196 -8.31 -12.81 1.51
CA SER A 196 -8.35 -12.72 2.97
C SER A 196 -8.99 -11.41 3.46
N LEU A 197 -8.67 -10.28 2.84
CA LEU A 197 -9.30 -8.99 3.17
C LEU A 197 -10.80 -8.99 2.82
N ILE A 198 -11.18 -9.59 1.69
CA ILE A 198 -12.59 -9.76 1.29
C ILE A 198 -13.35 -10.64 2.29
N TYR A 199 -12.77 -11.78 2.67
CA TYR A 199 -13.35 -12.71 3.63
C TYR A 199 -13.58 -12.05 5.00
N ALA A 200 -12.65 -11.19 5.41
CA ALA A 200 -12.73 -10.45 6.65
C ALA A 200 -13.81 -9.36 6.65
N THR A 201 -14.22 -8.82 5.49
CA THR A 201 -15.21 -7.74 5.41
C THR A 201 -16.44 -8.07 6.25
N SER A 202 -17.15 -9.18 5.99
CA SER A 202 -18.40 -9.53 6.70
C SER A 202 -18.22 -9.88 8.19
N ARG A 203 -16.99 -10.19 8.61
CA ARG A 203 -16.67 -10.65 9.97
C ARG A 203 -16.13 -9.52 10.84
N CYS A 204 -15.57 -8.48 10.23
CA CYS A 204 -14.91 -7.38 10.92
C CYS A 204 -15.54 -6.00 10.64
N THR A 205 -16.62 -5.91 9.83
CA THR A 205 -17.20 -4.62 9.36
C THR A 205 -17.45 -3.62 10.49
N ALA A 206 -17.96 -4.08 11.65
CA ALA A 206 -18.31 -3.20 12.76
C ALA A 206 -17.11 -2.46 13.38
N ARG A 207 -15.88 -2.94 13.14
CA ARG A 207 -14.64 -2.36 13.68
C ARG A 207 -13.73 -1.80 12.58
N LEU A 208 -13.83 -2.33 11.36
CA LEU A 208 -13.03 -1.97 10.19
C LEU A 208 -13.96 -1.63 9.00
N THR A 209 -14.45 -0.39 8.94
CA THR A 209 -15.37 0.06 7.89
C THR A 209 -14.69 0.12 6.52
N GLU A 210 -13.40 0.43 6.50
CA GLU A 210 -12.55 0.55 5.31
C GLU A 210 -12.48 -0.77 4.51
N LEU A 211 -12.65 -1.93 5.16
CA LEU A 211 -12.69 -3.22 4.47
C LEU A 211 -13.89 -3.34 3.52
N SER A 212 -14.99 -2.61 3.78
CA SER A 212 -16.14 -2.59 2.89
C SER A 212 -15.85 -1.78 1.63
N GLU A 213 -15.14 -0.66 1.78
CA GLU A 213 -14.67 0.14 0.65
C GLU A 213 -13.64 -0.64 -0.18
N LEU A 214 -12.70 -1.34 0.47
CA LEU A 214 -11.72 -2.20 -0.22
C LEU A 214 -12.41 -3.30 -1.02
N ARG A 215 -13.45 -3.93 -0.45
CA ARG A 215 -14.26 -4.92 -1.17
C ARG A 215 -14.87 -4.33 -2.45
N MET A 216 -15.34 -3.09 -2.43
CA MET A 216 -15.87 -2.43 -3.63
C MET A 216 -14.78 -2.17 -4.69
N LEU A 217 -13.57 -1.79 -4.26
CA LEU A 217 -12.42 -1.68 -5.18
C LEU A 217 -12.09 -3.03 -5.81
N PHE A 218 -12.08 -4.12 -5.03
CA PHE A 218 -11.83 -5.46 -5.54
C PHE A 218 -12.92 -5.94 -6.50
N ILE A 219 -14.20 -5.60 -6.27
CA ILE A 219 -15.30 -5.92 -7.20
C ILE A 219 -15.06 -5.22 -8.54
N THR A 220 -14.67 -3.95 -8.49
CA THR A 220 -14.44 -3.13 -9.68
C THR A 220 -13.21 -3.62 -10.45
N GLN A 221 -12.16 -4.08 -9.75
CA GLN A 221 -10.91 -4.51 -10.36
C GLN A 221 -10.95 -5.95 -10.88
N PHE A 222 -11.41 -6.90 -10.06
CA PHE A 222 -11.29 -8.34 -10.32
C PHE A 222 -12.63 -9.04 -10.58
N GLY A 223 -13.73 -8.28 -10.53
CA GLY A 223 -15.06 -8.78 -10.82
C GLY A 223 -15.77 -9.41 -9.63
N LYS A 224 -17.10 -9.36 -9.68
CA LYS A 224 -18.00 -9.79 -8.61
C LYS A 224 -17.87 -11.29 -8.27
N LYS A 225 -17.71 -12.15 -9.29
CA LYS A 225 -17.62 -13.61 -9.11
C LYS A 225 -16.45 -14.00 -8.19
N PHE A 226 -15.27 -13.42 -8.42
CA PHE A 226 -14.10 -13.66 -7.59
C PHE A 226 -14.33 -13.19 -6.16
N VAL A 227 -14.89 -11.99 -5.98
CA VAL A 227 -15.16 -11.43 -4.65
C VAL A 227 -16.18 -12.25 -3.87
N GLU A 228 -17.22 -12.78 -4.53
CA GLU A 228 -18.20 -13.65 -3.89
C GLU A 228 -17.57 -14.98 -3.47
N ALA A 229 -16.77 -15.60 -4.34
CA ALA A 229 -16.05 -16.83 -4.01
C ALA A 229 -15.09 -16.65 -2.82
N ALA A 230 -14.36 -15.54 -2.77
CA ALA A 230 -13.49 -15.20 -1.64
C ALA A 230 -14.30 -14.90 -0.36
N ALA A 231 -15.40 -14.16 -0.44
CA ALA A 231 -16.23 -13.81 0.72
C ALA A 231 -16.87 -15.05 1.37
N ASN A 232 -17.22 -16.04 0.55
CA ASN A 232 -17.83 -17.30 0.98
C ASN A 232 -16.80 -18.38 1.34
N ASN A 233 -15.50 -18.11 1.17
CA ASN A 233 -14.43 -19.11 1.34
C ASN A 233 -14.68 -20.38 0.53
N GLU A 234 -15.04 -20.21 -0.75
CA GLU A 234 -15.17 -21.32 -1.70
C GLU A 234 -13.80 -21.94 -2.01
N THR A 235 -13.77 -23.16 -2.53
CA THR A 235 -12.54 -23.96 -2.74
C THR A 235 -11.46 -23.22 -3.55
N ASP A 236 -11.87 -22.38 -4.51
CA ASP A 236 -10.97 -21.57 -5.34
C ASP A 236 -10.82 -20.11 -4.85
N GLY A 237 -11.44 -19.76 -3.72
CA GLY A 237 -11.47 -18.41 -3.16
C GLY A 237 -10.09 -17.92 -2.71
N GLY A 238 -9.20 -18.83 -2.32
CA GLY A 238 -7.80 -18.51 -1.98
C GLY A 238 -7.63 -17.76 -0.67
N VAL A 239 -8.58 -17.87 0.27
CA VAL A 239 -8.47 -17.25 1.60
C VAL A 239 -7.41 -17.97 2.42
N SER A 240 -6.67 -17.21 3.24
CA SER A 240 -5.71 -17.77 4.18
C SER A 240 -6.38 -18.72 5.18
N SER A 241 -5.86 -19.94 5.29
CA SER A 241 -6.34 -20.94 6.26
C SER A 241 -6.18 -20.44 7.69
N GLN A 242 -5.09 -19.72 7.99
CA GLN A 242 -4.85 -19.10 9.28
C GLN A 242 -5.93 -18.05 9.61
N LEU A 243 -6.28 -17.19 8.66
CA LEU A 243 -7.33 -16.18 8.87
C LEU A 243 -8.70 -16.84 9.07
N VAL A 244 -9.01 -17.86 8.26
CA VAL A 244 -10.25 -18.64 8.41
C VAL A 244 -10.33 -19.25 9.79
N GLU A 245 -9.25 -19.86 10.29
CA GLU A 245 -9.22 -20.44 11.63
C GLU A 245 -9.47 -19.40 12.72
N ILE A 246 -8.79 -18.25 12.66
CA ILE A 246 -8.93 -17.17 13.64
C ILE A 246 -10.36 -16.61 13.65
N LEU A 247 -10.91 -16.30 12.47
CA LEU A 247 -12.20 -15.63 12.34
C LEU A 247 -13.41 -16.57 12.42
N SER A 248 -13.21 -17.87 12.18
CA SER A 248 -14.28 -18.89 12.26
C SER A 248 -14.24 -19.65 13.58
N ARG A 249 -13.35 -19.27 14.51
CA ARG A 249 -13.22 -19.90 15.82
C ARG A 249 -14.57 -19.87 16.56
N HIS A 250 -15.12 -21.05 16.80
CA HIS A 250 -16.37 -21.23 17.53
C HIS A 250 -16.17 -20.98 19.02
N LYS A 251 -17.26 -21.05 19.80
CA LYS A 251 -17.24 -20.93 21.27
C LYS A 251 -16.13 -21.82 21.85
N PRO A 252 -15.16 -21.27 22.62
CA PRO A 252 -14.04 -22.05 23.13
C PRO A 252 -14.55 -23.16 24.05
N THR A 253 -13.92 -24.34 23.95
CA THR A 253 -14.22 -25.50 24.79
C THR A 253 -13.95 -25.17 26.26
N LEU A 254 -14.62 -25.89 27.17
CA LEU A 254 -14.40 -25.71 28.60
C LEU A 254 -12.95 -26.01 28.97
N GLU A 255 -12.39 -27.10 28.45
CA GLU A 255 -10.99 -27.48 28.64
C GLU A 255 -10.02 -26.36 28.28
N TYR A 256 -10.19 -25.76 27.08
CA TYR A 256 -9.33 -24.65 26.66
C TYR A 256 -9.52 -23.41 27.54
N LYS A 257 -10.75 -23.11 27.98
CA LYS A 257 -10.98 -22.02 28.95
C LYS A 257 -10.26 -22.27 30.26
N LEU A 258 -10.33 -23.49 30.80
CA LEU A 258 -9.68 -23.86 32.05
C LEU A 258 -8.15 -23.78 31.92
N GLU A 259 -7.59 -24.20 30.79
CA GLU A 259 -6.17 -24.04 30.48
C GLU A 259 -5.74 -22.56 30.52
N ILE A 260 -6.46 -21.69 29.82
CA ILE A 260 -6.18 -20.25 29.81
C ILE A 260 -6.36 -19.63 31.22
N MET A 261 -7.36 -20.07 31.98
CA MET A 261 -7.58 -19.63 33.37
C MET A 261 -6.41 -20.04 34.28
N LYS A 262 -5.86 -21.26 34.13
CA LYS A 262 -4.66 -21.69 34.86
C LYS A 262 -3.47 -20.78 34.54
N GLY A 263 -3.26 -20.46 33.27
CA GLY A 263 -2.21 -19.53 32.85
C GLY A 263 -2.37 -18.15 33.50
N ILE A 264 -3.58 -17.58 33.45
CA ILE A 264 -3.88 -16.29 34.10
C ILE A 264 -3.68 -16.37 35.62
N ALA A 265 -4.14 -17.44 36.29
CA ALA A 265 -3.94 -17.61 37.72
C ALA A 265 -2.45 -17.60 38.10
N SER A 266 -1.62 -18.30 37.31
CA SER A 266 -0.17 -18.30 37.47
C SER A 266 0.43 -16.89 37.28
N ASP A 267 0.06 -16.19 36.21
CA ASP A 267 0.58 -14.85 35.89
C ASP A 267 0.28 -13.81 36.98
N PHE A 268 -0.83 -13.99 37.71
CA PHE A 268 -1.29 -13.10 38.78
C PHE A 268 -1.07 -13.66 40.19
N ASN A 269 -0.32 -14.76 40.35
CA ASN A 269 -0.04 -15.43 41.63
C ASN A 269 -1.30 -15.79 42.44
N VAL A 270 -2.35 -16.25 41.74
CA VAL A 270 -3.60 -16.73 42.34
C VAL A 270 -3.51 -18.23 42.56
N ASN A 271 -3.67 -18.69 43.80
CA ASN A 271 -3.77 -20.12 44.09
C ASN A 271 -5.19 -20.62 43.76
N TRP A 272 -5.36 -21.11 42.53
CA TRP A 272 -6.62 -21.67 42.05
C TRP A 272 -6.40 -23.01 41.35
N ARG A 273 -7.35 -23.93 41.50
CA ARG A 273 -7.42 -25.19 40.76
C ARG A 273 -8.84 -25.38 40.22
N PRO A 274 -9.01 -25.92 38.99
CA PRO A 274 -10.33 -26.23 38.45
C PRO A 274 -11.09 -27.18 39.37
N THR A 275 -12.40 -26.95 39.52
CA THR A 275 -13.25 -27.85 40.30
C THR A 275 -13.46 -29.17 39.53
N GLN A 276 -13.25 -30.32 40.19
CA GLN A 276 -13.28 -31.66 39.57
C GLN A 276 -14.64 -32.04 38.92
N SER A 277 -15.72 -31.31 39.18
CA SER A 277 -17.05 -31.56 38.59
C SER A 277 -17.21 -31.05 37.15
N GLN A 278 -16.16 -30.47 36.57
CA GLN A 278 -16.18 -29.80 35.26
C GLN A 278 -15.12 -30.33 34.28
N ALA A 279 -14.45 -31.44 34.63
CA ALA A 279 -13.50 -32.17 33.79
C ALA A 279 -14.14 -33.41 33.17
#